data_AF-A0A5K0VY44-F1
#
_entry.id   AF-A0A5K0VY44-F1
#
_cell.length_a   1.000
_cell.length_b   1.000
_cell.length_c   1.000
_cell.angle_alpha   90.00
_cell.angle_beta   90.00
_cell.angle_gamma   90.00
#
_symmetry.space_group_name_H-M   'P 1'
#
loop_
_entity.id
_entity.type
_entity.pdbx_description
1 polymer ?
#
loop_
_entity_poly.entity_id
_entity_poly.type
_entity_poly.pdbx_seq_one_letter_code
_entity_poly.pdbx_strand_id
1 'polypeptide(L)' 'VVREHDPFGRDVEVFRRHLYGDGKEKPVSKGSKGAELVEGLTIEEGDYKLVKTRFSAFFATHLDGLLKNAGITDLVVV' A
#
# COMPACT_ATOMS: atom_id res chain seq x y z
N VAL A 1 -5.54 0.53 -4.25
CA VAL A 1 -4.71 0.01 -3.13
C VAL A 1 -3.27 0.43 -3.35
N VAL A 2 -2.59 0.99 -2.35
CA VAL A 2 -1.19 1.44 -2.47
C VAL A 2 -0.31 0.84 -1.38
N ARG A 3 1.00 0.89 -1.57
CA ARG A 3 1.99 0.56 -0.54
C ARG A 3 2.74 1.83 -0.19
N GLU A 4 2.73 2.17 1.09
CA GLU A 4 3.49 3.28 1.65
C GLU A 4 4.24 2.73 2.85
N HIS A 5 5.55 2.67 2.76
CA HIS A 5 6.40 2.16 3.82
C HIS A 5 6.92 3.26 4.73
N ASP A 6 7.18 2.89 5.97
CA ASP A 6 7.94 3.73 6.89
C ASP A 6 9.32 4.06 6.29
N PRO A 7 9.77 5.33 6.31
CA PRO A 7 11.06 5.72 5.72
C PRO A 7 12.29 5.01 6.31
N PHE A 8 12.17 4.40 7.49
CA PHE A 8 13.21 3.60 8.12
C PHE A 8 13.03 2.09 7.89
N GLY A 9 12.05 1.68 7.08
CA GLY A 9 11.80 0.28 6.74
C GLY A 9 11.31 -0.57 7.92
N ARG A 10 10.72 0.03 8.96
CA ARG A 10 10.25 -0.68 10.16
C ARG A 10 9.13 -1.69 9.86
N ASP A 11 8.37 -1.40 8.81
CA ASP A 11 7.19 -2.13 8.40
C ASP A 11 7.40 -2.91 7.11
N VAL A 12 8.63 -3.10 6.63
CA VAL A 12 8.91 -3.82 5.37
C VAL A 12 9.17 -5.30 5.62
N GLU A 13 9.05 -6.13 4.58
CA GLU A 13 9.45 -7.53 4.67
C GLU A 13 10.96 -7.67 4.97
N VAL A 14 11.35 -8.71 5.70
CA VAL A 14 12.75 -8.89 6.16
C VAL A 14 13.75 -8.82 5.00
N PHE A 15 13.43 -9.45 3.87
CA PHE A 15 14.27 -9.46 2.68
C PHE A 15 14.36 -8.10 1.97
N ARG A 16 13.50 -7.11 2.29
CA ARG A 16 13.57 -5.74 1.77
C ARG A 16 14.22 -4.74 2.72
N ARG A 17 14.46 -5.08 3.99
CA ARG A 17 15.02 -4.14 4.99
C ARG A 17 16.33 -3.50 4.56
N HIS A 18 17.18 -4.23 3.85
CA HIS A 18 18.47 -3.74 3.35
C HIS A 18 18.35 -2.54 2.37
N LEU A 19 17.15 -2.29 1.82
CA LEU A 19 16.87 -1.16 0.92
C LEU A 19 16.54 0.14 1.67
N TYR A 20 16.42 0.12 3.00
CA TYR A 20 15.97 1.27 3.80
C TYR A 20 17.05 1.89 4.70
N GLY A 21 18.31 1.52 4.49
CA GLY A 21 19.46 2.15 5.16
C GLY A 21 19.78 3.55 4.63
N ASP A 22 20.79 4.17 5.22
CA ASP A 22 21.28 5.49 4.79
C ASP A 22 21.84 5.44 3.36
N GLY A 23 21.54 6.48 2.58
CA GLY A 23 21.94 6.57 1.16
C GLY A 23 21.26 5.56 0.23
N LYS A 24 20.23 4.84 0.69
CA LYS A 24 19.43 3.91 -0.13
C LYS A 24 18.18 4.58 -0.69
N GLU A 25 17.67 4.01 -1.78
CA GLU A 25 16.47 4.46 -2.49
C GLU A 25 15.19 4.43 -1.65
N LYS A 26 15.10 3.54 -0.65
CA LYS A 26 13.92 3.41 0.25
C LYS A 26 12.61 3.35 -0.56
N PRO A 27 12.42 2.29 -1.39
CA PRO A 27 11.33 2.24 -2.36
C PRO A 27 9.97 2.44 -1.70
N VAL A 28 9.02 3.05 -2.40
CA VAL A 28 7.63 3.27 -1.92
C VAL A 28 7.55 3.85 -0.50
N SER A 29 8.54 4.64 -0.07
CA SER A 29 8.49 5.33 1.23
C SER A 29 7.37 6.34 1.23
N LYS A 30 6.67 6.46 2.36
CA LYS A 30 5.58 7.42 2.52
C LYS A 30 6.03 8.83 2.13
N GLY A 31 5.30 9.45 1.19
CA GLY A 31 5.60 10.79 0.67
C GLY A 31 6.73 10.86 -0.36
N SER A 32 7.33 9.73 -0.75
CA SER A 32 8.27 9.67 -1.87
C SER A 32 7.53 9.57 -3.20
N LYS A 33 8.17 10.00 -4.30
CA LYS A 33 7.67 9.79 -5.67
C LYS A 33 7.35 8.31 -5.96
N GLY A 34 8.11 7.38 -5.37
CA GLY A 34 7.86 5.95 -5.53
C GLY A 34 6.57 5.45 -4.88
N ALA A 35 5.95 6.23 -3.97
CA ALA A 35 4.68 5.92 -3.35
C ALA A 35 3.47 6.55 -4.05
N GLU A 36 3.69 7.37 -5.07
CA GLU A 36 2.64 7.97 -5.89
C GLU A 36 2.02 6.93 -6.84
N LEU A 37 0.79 7.20 -7.28
CA LEU A 37 0.16 6.42 -8.34
C LEU A 37 0.84 6.71 -9.67
N VAL A 38 0.90 5.69 -10.54
CA VAL A 38 1.39 5.87 -11.90
C VAL A 38 0.46 6.79 -12.70
N GLU A 39 1.00 7.43 -13.73
CA GLU A 39 0.22 8.27 -14.64
C GLU A 39 -0.97 7.50 -15.22
N GLY A 40 -2.14 8.15 -15.26
CA GLY A 40 -3.39 7.56 -15.71
C GLY A 40 -4.21 6.85 -14.62
N LEU A 41 -3.64 6.66 -13.42
CA LEU A 41 -4.41 6.24 -12.24
C LEU A 41 -4.58 7.41 -11.28
N THR A 42 -5.82 7.89 -11.16
CA THR A 42 -6.21 8.95 -10.23
C THR A 42 -7.20 8.38 -9.22
N ILE A 43 -7.15 8.87 -7.98
CA ILE A 43 -8.16 8.58 -6.95
C ILE A 43 -9.25 9.64 -7.13
N GLU A 44 -10.43 9.19 -7.54
CA GLU A 44 -11.59 10.05 -7.77
C GLU A 44 -12.43 10.18 -6.48
N GLU A 45 -13.41 11.08 -6.51
CA GLU A 45 -14.37 11.19 -5.41
C GLU A 45 -15.14 9.87 -5.20
N GLY A 46 -15.17 9.39 -3.96
CA GLY A 46 -15.80 8.11 -3.60
C GLY A 46 -14.84 6.91 -3.63
N ASP A 47 -13.64 7.05 -4.19
CA ASP A 47 -12.64 5.97 -4.16
C ASP A 47 -12.09 5.75 -2.75
N TYR A 48 -11.88 4.47 -2.42
CA TYR A 48 -11.28 4.09 -1.14
C TYR A 48 -9.77 3.82 -1.27
N LYS A 49 -8.95 4.75 -0.78
CA LYS A 49 -7.49 4.57 -0.71
C LYS A 49 -7.10 3.66 0.45
N LEU A 50 -6.89 2.37 0.16
CA LEU A 50 -6.29 1.42 1.11
C LEU A 50 -4.75 1.44 1.04
N VAL A 51 -4.08 1.65 2.17
CA VAL A 51 -2.62 1.51 2.32
C VAL A 51 -2.30 0.14 2.93
N LYS A 52 -1.34 -0.59 2.35
CA LYS A 52 -0.87 -1.89 2.86
C LYS A 52 0.65 -1.96 2.98
N THR A 53 1.15 -2.78 3.89
CA THR A 53 2.60 -2.99 4.12
C THR A 53 3.06 -4.42 3.82
N ARG A 54 2.16 -5.30 3.36
CA ARG A 54 2.48 -6.68 2.96
C ARG A 54 1.97 -6.99 1.56
N PHE A 55 2.13 -8.24 1.14
CA PHE A 55 1.61 -8.72 -0.15
C PHE A 55 0.09 -8.72 -0.17
N SER A 56 -0.53 -9.40 0.80
CA SER A 56 -1.98 -9.42 0.93
C SER A 56 -2.53 -8.05 1.33
N ALA A 57 -3.50 -7.56 0.58
CA ALA A 57 -4.26 -6.37 0.93
C ALA A 57 -5.18 -6.59 2.14
N PHE A 58 -5.50 -7.84 2.49
CA PHE A 58 -6.31 -8.21 3.65
C PHE A 58 -5.49 -8.29 4.94
N PHE A 59 -4.17 -8.47 4.85
CA PHE A 59 -3.33 -8.64 6.02
C PHE A 59 -3.08 -7.31 6.73
N ALA A 60 -3.49 -7.21 7.99
CA ALA A 60 -3.31 -6.04 8.84
C ALA A 60 -3.83 -4.73 8.20
N THR A 61 -4.97 -4.82 7.51
CA THR A 61 -5.72 -3.66 7.00
C THR A 61 -7.22 -3.82 7.31
N HIS A 62 -8.02 -2.81 6.96
CA HIS A 62 -9.47 -2.84 7.14
C HIS A 62 -10.24 -3.35 5.91
N LEU A 63 -9.57 -3.90 4.90
CA LEU A 63 -10.22 -4.28 3.63
C LEU A 63 -11.37 -5.27 3.82
N ASP A 64 -11.19 -6.32 4.61
CA ASP A 64 -12.23 -7.33 4.86
C ASP A 64 -13.49 -6.71 5.47
N GLY A 65 -13.32 -5.88 6.51
CA GLY A 65 -14.42 -5.18 7.16
C GLY A 65 -15.10 -4.17 6.23
N LEU A 66 -14.33 -3.44 5.42
CA LEU A 66 -14.86 -2.51 4.43
C LEU A 66 -15.76 -3.22 3.43
N LEU A 67 -15.27 -4.30 2.81
CA LEU A 67 -16.01 -5.06 1.80
C LEU A 67 -17.30 -5.64 2.37
N LYS A 68 -17.23 -6.25 3.57
CA LYS A 68 -18.40 -6.81 4.25
C LYS A 68 -19.44 -5.74 4.61
N ASN A 69 -19.00 -4.61 5.15
CA ASN A 69 -19.90 -3.51 5.50
C ASN A 69 -20.56 -2.88 4.26
N ALA A 70 -19.89 -2.91 3.11
CA ALA A 70 -20.42 -2.46 1.83
C ALA A 70 -21.28 -3.54 1.12
N GLY A 71 -21.40 -4.75 1.67
CA GLY A 71 -22.14 -5.85 1.05
C GLY A 71 -21.47 -6.42 -0.22
N ILE A 72 -20.17 -6.23 -0.39
CA ILE A 72 -19.42 -6.70 -1.57
C ILE A 72 -19.09 -8.18 -1.40
N THR A 73 -19.54 -9.00 -2.36
CA THR A 73 -19.32 -10.47 -2.38
C THR A 73 -18.29 -10.92 -3.40
N ASP A 74 -18.04 -10.09 -4.42
CA ASP A 74 -17.20 -10.42 -5.56
C ASP A 74 -16.15 -9.33 -5.77
N LEU A 75 -14.89 -9.72 -5.95
CA LEU A 75 -13.76 -8.80 -6.08
C LEU A 75 -12.99 -9.11 -7.37
N VAL A 76 -12.79 -8.09 -8.21
CA VAL A 76 -11.87 -8.15 -9.35
C VAL A 76 -10.48 -7.72 -8.87
N VAL A 77 -9.47 -8.55 -9.15
CA VAL A 77 -8.06 -8.28 -8.80
C VAL A 77 -7.26 -8.12 -10.10
N VAL A 78 -6.49 -7.02 -10.19
CA VAL A 78 -5.67 -6.63 -11.35
C VAL A 78 -4.21 -6.46 -10.98
#